data_AF-A0A6B3GF63-F1
#
_entry.id   AF-A0A6B3GF63-F1
#
_cell.length_a   1.000
_cell.length_b   1.000
_cell.length_c   1.000
_cell.angle_alpha   90.00
_cell.angle_beta   90.00
_cell.angle_gamma   90.00
#
_symmetry.space_group_name_H-M   'P 1'
#
loop_
_entity.id
_entity.type
_entity.pdbx_description
1 polymer ?
#
loop_
_entity_poly.entity_id
_entity_poly.type
_entity_poly.pdbx_seq_one_letter_code
_entity_poly.pdbx_strand_id
1 'polypeptide(L)'
;MPGHPGYWWLAYEVSNYRIACKHCNSGGARYNGVREGRAKGSQFPLIGGTRARTSVDDLNREQPLLLDPAHRSDPDLLGFDSGGYARRSNTPYSPAETNRGLCRADETIRILALNDSHLVPLRARLIREVTVLARHGDLTDIQQLVDDKVGPEAPYSAVAVMALALHRAVAQPAAAPATTPAAAPTTDPARSRVDLHDLLQHLDPDALKAGIILTGRHEKKVHQAVLKHEGHIEVWDRPWGTPTTAARAATGSNKINGWDFWHLTIAGVEQTLAEFRSRHFPAIAPS
;
A
#
# COMPACT_ATOMS: atom_id res chain seq x y z
N MET A 1 -10.56 -36.63 12.14
CA MET A 1 -10.17 -35.22 11.91
C MET A 1 -11.11 -34.64 10.84
N PRO A 2 -11.61 -33.41 10.96
CA PRO A 2 -12.42 -32.84 9.88
C PRO A 2 -11.55 -32.77 8.62
N GLY A 3 -12.05 -33.33 7.51
CA GLY A 3 -11.30 -33.51 6.25
C GLY A 3 -11.01 -32.21 5.47
N HIS A 4 -11.19 -31.04 6.08
CA HIS A 4 -10.93 -29.74 5.47
C HIS A 4 -10.04 -28.91 6.40
N PRO A 5 -8.74 -28.78 6.11
CA PRO A 5 -7.89 -27.84 6.84
C PRO A 5 -8.30 -26.39 6.50
N GLY A 6 -8.47 -25.53 7.50
CA GLY A 6 -8.76 -24.10 7.34
C GLY A 6 -10.13 -23.66 7.88
N TYR A 7 -10.52 -22.42 7.62
CA TYR A 7 -11.63 -21.70 8.28
C TYR A 7 -13.07 -22.13 7.89
N TRP A 8 -13.33 -23.42 7.67
CA TRP A 8 -14.65 -23.88 7.24
C TRP A 8 -15.77 -23.51 8.25
N TRP A 9 -15.45 -23.48 9.55
CA TRP A 9 -16.41 -23.12 10.60
C TRP A 9 -16.78 -21.64 10.60
N LEU A 10 -16.05 -20.79 9.86
CA LEU A 10 -16.34 -19.37 9.71
C LEU A 10 -17.07 -19.04 8.39
N ALA A 11 -17.42 -20.03 7.57
CA ALA A 11 -17.98 -19.79 6.23
C ALA A 11 -19.23 -18.90 6.23
N TYR A 12 -20.03 -18.95 7.30
CA TYR A 12 -21.27 -18.17 7.43
C TYR A 12 -21.15 -16.96 8.37
N GLU A 13 -19.95 -16.62 8.82
CA GLU A 13 -19.74 -15.41 9.60
C GLU A 13 -19.91 -14.16 8.72
N VAL A 14 -20.83 -13.28 9.11
CA VAL A 14 -21.18 -12.08 8.31
C VAL A 14 -19.96 -11.17 8.08
N SER A 15 -19.04 -11.10 9.05
CA SER A 15 -17.80 -10.32 8.94
C SER A 15 -16.90 -10.78 7.79
N ASN A 16 -16.93 -12.06 7.39
CA ASN A 16 -16.12 -12.57 6.28
C ASN A 16 -16.55 -12.03 4.91
N TYR A 17 -17.75 -11.45 4.81
CA TYR A 17 -18.29 -10.88 3.58
C TYR A 17 -17.91 -9.41 3.39
N ARG A 18 -17.32 -8.73 4.38
CA ARG A 18 -16.91 -7.31 4.30
C ARG A 18 -15.92 -7.02 3.18
N ILE A 19 -15.03 -7.97 2.89
CA ILE A 19 -13.99 -7.88 1.85
C ILE A 19 -14.26 -8.86 0.70
N ALA A 20 -15.53 -9.17 0.46
CA ALA A 20 -15.97 -9.99 -0.66
C ALA A 20 -16.39 -9.09 -1.83
N CYS A 21 -15.84 -9.34 -3.01
CA CYS A 21 -16.29 -8.69 -4.24
C CYS A 21 -16.15 -9.67 -5.41
N LYS A 22 -16.96 -9.51 -6.47
CA LYS A 22 -16.92 -10.41 -7.64
C LYS A 22 -15.49 -10.54 -8.17
N HIS A 23 -14.82 -9.42 -8.42
CA HIS A 23 -13.45 -9.42 -8.95
C HIS A 23 -12.43 -10.01 -7.96
N CYS A 24 -12.51 -9.61 -6.69
CA CYS A 24 -11.64 -10.05 -5.60
C CYS A 24 -11.72 -11.58 -5.39
N ASN A 25 -12.90 -12.16 -5.60
CA ASN A 25 -13.19 -13.56 -5.33
C ASN A 25 -13.06 -14.48 -6.56
N SER A 26 -13.19 -13.95 -7.79
CA SER A 26 -13.17 -14.75 -9.02
C SER A 26 -12.07 -14.38 -10.02
N GLY A 27 -11.35 -13.27 -9.82
CA GLY A 27 -10.30 -12.77 -10.71
C GLY A 27 -8.89 -13.04 -10.19
N GLY A 28 -7.88 -12.96 -11.04
CA GLY A 28 -6.51 -12.67 -10.57
C GLY A 28 -6.42 -11.18 -10.22
N ALA A 29 -5.50 -10.78 -9.35
CA ALA A 29 -5.19 -9.36 -9.19
C ALA A 29 -4.76 -8.83 -10.56
N ARG A 30 -5.28 -7.68 -10.98
CA ARG A 30 -4.98 -7.10 -12.28
C ARG A 30 -4.75 -5.60 -12.19
N TYR A 31 -3.90 -5.12 -13.10
CA TYR A 31 -3.64 -3.71 -13.33
C TYR A 31 -3.47 -3.48 -14.83
N ASN A 32 -4.31 -2.63 -15.43
CA ASN A 32 -4.31 -2.36 -16.87
C ASN A 32 -4.32 -3.63 -17.74
N GLY A 33 -5.07 -4.66 -17.31
CA GLY A 33 -5.13 -5.96 -18.00
C GLY A 33 -3.97 -6.92 -17.71
N VAL A 34 -2.89 -6.46 -17.07
CA VAL A 34 -1.75 -7.30 -16.64
C VAL A 34 -2.11 -8.02 -15.34
N ARG A 35 -1.75 -9.31 -15.23
CA ARG A 35 -2.02 -10.13 -14.05
C ARG A 35 -0.91 -9.94 -13.00
N GLU A 36 -1.28 -9.53 -11.79
CA GLU A 36 -0.41 -9.23 -10.64
C GLU A 36 -0.45 -10.33 -9.56
N GLY A 37 -0.71 -11.56 -10.00
CA GLY A 37 -0.82 -12.74 -9.16
C GLY A 37 -2.26 -13.14 -8.82
N ARG A 38 -2.44 -13.71 -7.63
CA ARG A 38 -3.74 -14.19 -7.15
C ARG A 38 -4.48 -13.05 -6.46
N ALA A 39 -5.75 -12.83 -6.81
CA ALA A 39 -6.62 -12.00 -5.97
C ALA A 39 -6.93 -12.74 -4.67
N LYS A 40 -7.72 -12.10 -3.80
CA LYS A 40 -8.13 -12.65 -2.51
C LYS A 40 -8.63 -14.09 -2.63
N GLY A 41 -9.65 -14.36 -3.46
CA GLY A 41 -10.29 -15.68 -3.53
C GLY A 41 -10.63 -16.22 -2.14
N SER A 42 -10.23 -17.45 -1.85
CA SER A 42 -10.34 -18.10 -0.53
C SER A 42 -9.15 -17.85 0.40
N GLN A 43 -8.28 -16.88 0.10
CA GLN A 43 -7.12 -16.56 0.94
C GLN A 43 -7.52 -15.65 2.10
N PHE A 44 -7.01 -16.00 3.27
CA PHE A 44 -7.02 -15.20 4.49
C PHE A 44 -5.57 -14.98 4.91
N PRO A 45 -4.85 -14.08 4.24
CA PRO A 45 -3.43 -13.85 4.49
C PRO A 45 -3.24 -13.19 5.86
N LEU A 46 -2.21 -13.61 6.58
CA LEU A 46 -1.83 -13.06 7.87
C LEU A 46 -0.49 -12.35 7.74
N ILE A 47 -0.35 -11.22 8.41
CA ILE A 47 0.94 -10.54 8.56
C ILE A 47 1.66 -11.06 9.82
N GLY A 48 0.92 -11.43 10.85
CA GLY A 48 1.48 -11.89 12.12
C GLY A 48 0.55 -12.82 12.86
N GLY A 49 0.97 -13.19 14.07
CA GLY A 49 0.16 -14.02 14.95
C GLY A 49 0.15 -15.51 14.62
N THR A 50 -0.72 -16.24 15.33
CA THR A 50 -0.86 -17.70 15.22
C THR A 50 -2.13 -18.03 14.46
N ARG A 51 -1.99 -18.71 13.31
CA ARG A 51 -3.13 -19.14 12.50
C ARG A 51 -4.01 -20.14 13.24
N ALA A 52 -5.30 -19.84 13.35
CA ALA A 52 -6.35 -20.74 13.77
C ALA A 52 -6.56 -21.85 12.74
N ARG A 53 -6.74 -23.07 13.22
CA ARG A 53 -6.91 -24.30 12.42
C ARG A 53 -8.20 -25.04 12.72
N THR A 54 -8.84 -24.73 13.84
CA THR A 54 -10.08 -25.32 14.33
C THR A 54 -10.98 -24.28 14.99
N SER A 55 -12.24 -24.64 15.22
CA SER A 55 -13.23 -23.77 15.88
C SER A 55 -12.94 -23.47 17.35
N VAL A 56 -11.98 -24.16 17.97
CA VAL A 56 -11.59 -23.93 19.38
C VAL A 56 -10.36 -23.03 19.51
N ASP A 57 -9.71 -22.66 18.39
CA ASP A 57 -8.57 -21.75 18.41
C ASP A 57 -9.02 -20.30 18.62
N ASP A 58 -8.20 -19.53 19.33
CA ASP A 58 -8.46 -18.11 19.56
C ASP A 58 -8.09 -17.27 18.32
N LEU A 59 -9.12 -16.79 17.62
CA LEU A 59 -8.97 -15.94 16.43
C LEU A 59 -8.30 -14.60 16.73
N ASN A 60 -8.35 -14.10 17.96
CA ASN A 60 -7.75 -12.82 18.33
C ASN A 60 -6.21 -12.86 18.31
N ARG A 61 -5.63 -14.06 18.23
CA ARG A 61 -4.18 -14.26 18.08
C ARG A 61 -3.71 -14.09 16.64
N GLU A 62 -4.60 -13.99 15.67
CA GLU A 62 -4.26 -13.71 14.29
C GLU A 62 -4.09 -12.21 14.06
N GLN A 63 -3.21 -11.86 13.12
CA GLN A 63 -3.12 -10.49 12.61
C GLN A 63 -3.36 -10.52 11.10
N PRO A 64 -4.57 -10.18 10.64
CA PRO A 64 -4.93 -10.15 9.23
C PRO A 64 -4.04 -9.19 8.43
N LEU A 65 -3.59 -9.63 7.26
CA LEU A 65 -2.83 -8.76 6.34
C LEU A 65 -3.74 -7.72 5.68
N LEU A 66 -4.93 -8.14 5.24
CA LEU A 66 -5.88 -7.26 4.56
C LEU A 66 -6.49 -6.26 5.55
N LEU A 67 -6.76 -5.04 5.05
CA LEU A 67 -7.47 -4.02 5.81
C LEU A 67 -8.96 -4.38 5.93
N ASP A 68 -9.52 -4.30 7.14
CA ASP A 68 -10.96 -4.42 7.38
C ASP A 68 -11.60 -3.01 7.40
N PRO A 69 -12.50 -2.68 6.45
CA PRO A 69 -13.14 -1.36 6.42
C PRO A 69 -13.99 -1.06 7.68
N ALA A 70 -14.38 -2.08 8.45
CA ALA A 70 -15.11 -1.89 9.71
C ALA A 70 -14.20 -1.81 10.95
N HIS A 71 -12.90 -2.05 10.81
CA HIS A 71 -11.94 -1.85 11.89
C HIS A 71 -11.51 -0.39 11.93
N ARG A 72 -11.73 0.29 13.07
CA ARG A 72 -11.63 1.76 13.19
C ARG A 72 -10.37 2.37 12.60
N SER A 73 -9.20 1.75 12.78
CA SER A 73 -7.91 2.30 12.35
C SER A 73 -7.45 1.83 10.97
N ASP A 74 -8.11 0.83 10.38
CA ASP A 74 -7.66 0.26 9.10
C ASP A 74 -7.92 1.20 7.91
N PRO A 75 -9.07 1.90 7.82
CA PRO A 75 -9.29 2.93 6.80
C PRO A 75 -8.21 4.02 6.79
N ASP A 76 -7.66 4.38 7.97
CA ASP A 76 -6.62 5.41 8.09
C ASP A 76 -5.29 5.01 7.44
N LEU A 77 -5.08 3.74 7.13
CA LEU A 77 -3.89 3.24 6.43
C LEU A 77 -3.95 3.45 4.91
N LEU A 78 -5.12 3.81 4.38
CA LEU A 78 -5.40 3.95 2.95
C LEU A 78 -5.81 5.39 2.62
N GLY A 79 -5.30 5.92 1.51
CA GLY A 79 -5.70 7.20 0.94
C GLY A 79 -5.79 7.15 -0.57
N PHE A 80 -6.00 8.30 -1.20
CA PHE A 80 -6.04 8.43 -2.66
C PHE A 80 -5.17 9.59 -3.12
N ASP A 81 -4.51 9.43 -4.26
CA ASP A 81 -3.79 10.53 -4.92
C ASP A 81 -4.71 11.33 -5.87
N SER A 82 -4.18 12.43 -6.41
CA SER A 82 -4.90 13.31 -7.35
C SER A 82 -5.26 12.62 -8.68
N GLY A 83 -4.58 11.53 -9.02
CA GLY A 83 -4.89 10.68 -10.16
C GLY A 83 -6.05 9.71 -9.90
N GLY A 84 -6.57 9.66 -8.68
CA GLY A 84 -7.63 8.73 -8.28
C GLY A 84 -7.12 7.33 -7.98
N TYR A 85 -5.82 7.14 -7.77
CA TYR A 85 -5.29 5.86 -7.33
C TYR A 85 -5.32 5.75 -5.82
N ALA A 86 -5.67 4.56 -5.30
CA ALA A 86 -5.46 4.20 -3.91
C ALA A 86 -3.96 4.09 -3.61
N ARG A 87 -3.55 4.63 -2.46
CA ARG A 87 -2.18 4.67 -1.94
C ARG A 87 -2.20 4.35 -0.45
N ARG A 88 -1.08 3.90 0.10
CA ARG A 88 -0.87 3.96 1.55
C ARG A 88 -0.94 5.42 2.02
N SER A 89 -1.48 5.64 3.20
CA SER A 89 -1.40 6.95 3.87
C SER A 89 -0.02 7.16 4.51
N ASN A 90 0.17 8.32 5.15
CA ASN A 90 1.39 8.63 5.89
C ASN A 90 1.44 8.02 7.30
N THR A 91 0.47 7.15 7.66
CA THR A 91 0.46 6.46 8.94
C THR A 91 1.74 5.61 9.10
N PRO A 92 2.42 5.66 10.27
CA PRO A 92 3.60 4.85 10.53
C PRO A 92 3.32 3.34 10.40
N TYR A 93 4.34 2.58 10.00
CA TYR A 93 4.22 1.12 9.97
C TYR A 93 4.05 0.55 11.38
N SER A 94 3.15 -0.42 11.50
CA SER A 94 3.00 -1.18 12.73
C SER A 94 4.22 -2.09 12.98
N PRO A 95 4.46 -2.53 14.23
CA PRO A 95 5.51 -3.52 14.52
C PRO A 95 5.38 -4.80 13.67
N ALA A 96 4.16 -5.23 13.35
CA ALA A 96 3.92 -6.40 12.50
C ALA A 96 4.39 -6.19 11.06
N GLU A 97 4.13 -5.01 10.48
CA GLU A 97 4.62 -4.60 9.17
C GLU A 97 6.15 -4.55 9.14
N THR A 98 6.74 -3.88 10.12
CA THR A 98 8.19 -3.78 10.30
C THR A 98 8.87 -5.15 10.45
N ASN A 99 8.30 -6.03 11.27
CA ASN A 99 8.84 -7.36 11.50
C ASN A 99 8.78 -8.24 10.26
N ARG A 100 7.76 -8.05 9.40
CA ARG A 100 7.60 -8.80 8.15
C ARG A 100 8.22 -8.16 6.93
N GLY A 101 8.60 -6.87 7.00
CA GLY A 101 9.02 -6.10 5.83
C GLY A 101 7.92 -6.01 4.77
N LEU A 102 6.68 -5.76 5.22
CA LEU A 102 5.47 -5.68 4.41
C LEU A 102 4.63 -4.47 4.81
N CYS A 103 3.94 -3.86 3.84
CA CYS A 103 2.92 -2.85 4.11
C CYS A 103 1.52 -3.45 3.89
N ARG A 104 0.64 -3.35 4.91
CA ARG A 104 -0.74 -3.86 4.84
C ARG A 104 -1.56 -3.16 3.78
N ALA A 105 -1.42 -1.84 3.66
CA ALA A 105 -2.16 -1.03 2.69
C ALA A 105 -1.79 -1.42 1.25
N ASP A 106 -0.50 -1.51 0.93
CA ASP A 106 -0.02 -1.88 -0.40
C ASP A 106 -0.45 -3.31 -0.79
N GLU A 107 -0.34 -4.27 0.13
CA GLU A 107 -0.81 -5.64 -0.12
C GLU A 107 -2.33 -5.69 -0.29
N THR A 108 -3.09 -4.88 0.46
CA THR A 108 -4.55 -4.79 0.31
C THR A 108 -4.93 -4.21 -1.05
N ILE A 109 -4.31 -3.10 -1.47
CA ILE A 109 -4.51 -2.50 -2.79
C ILE A 109 -4.24 -3.51 -3.90
N ARG A 110 -3.15 -4.28 -3.79
CA ARG A 110 -2.78 -5.31 -4.76
C ARG A 110 -3.78 -6.48 -4.77
N ILE A 111 -4.03 -7.10 -3.63
CA ILE A 111 -4.83 -8.33 -3.51
C ILE A 111 -6.30 -8.09 -3.86
N LEU A 112 -6.84 -6.91 -3.53
CA LEU A 112 -8.22 -6.53 -3.82
C LEU A 112 -8.38 -5.76 -5.13
N ALA A 113 -7.28 -5.53 -5.87
CA ALA A 113 -7.26 -4.76 -7.11
C ALA A 113 -7.94 -3.37 -6.97
N LEU A 114 -7.66 -2.65 -5.87
CA LEU A 114 -8.26 -1.34 -5.60
C LEU A 114 -7.84 -0.25 -6.61
N ASN A 115 -6.89 -0.56 -7.49
CA ASN A 115 -6.45 0.28 -8.61
C ASN A 115 -6.77 -0.33 -9.97
N ASP A 116 -7.86 -1.11 -10.04
CA ASP A 116 -8.39 -1.61 -11.30
C ASP A 116 -8.72 -0.46 -12.28
N SER A 117 -8.55 -0.74 -13.58
CA SER A 117 -8.72 0.22 -14.68
C SER A 117 -10.12 0.81 -14.79
N HIS A 118 -11.14 0.19 -14.18
CA HIS A 118 -12.48 0.77 -14.12
C HIS A 118 -12.67 1.72 -12.94
N LEU A 119 -11.95 1.51 -11.83
CA LEU A 119 -12.12 2.31 -10.60
C LEU A 119 -11.33 3.62 -10.62
N VAL A 120 -10.11 3.61 -11.16
CA VAL A 120 -9.24 4.80 -11.19
C VAL A 120 -9.90 5.96 -11.96
N PRO A 121 -10.46 5.78 -13.17
CA PRO A 121 -11.07 6.88 -13.92
C PRO A 121 -12.30 7.48 -13.23
N LEU A 122 -13.12 6.66 -12.58
CA LEU A 122 -14.30 7.10 -11.82
C LEU A 122 -13.88 8.00 -10.66
N ARG A 123 -12.87 7.58 -9.89
CA ARG A 123 -12.31 8.36 -8.79
C ARG A 123 -11.66 9.65 -9.28
N ALA A 124 -10.86 9.59 -10.35
CA ALA A 124 -10.24 10.76 -10.94
C ALA A 124 -11.27 11.81 -11.41
N ARG A 125 -12.39 11.35 -11.99
CA ARG A 125 -13.51 12.22 -12.37
C ARG A 125 -14.13 12.87 -11.14
N LEU A 126 -14.43 12.11 -10.09
CA LEU A 126 -15.01 12.63 -8.86
C LEU A 126 -14.09 13.67 -8.20
N ILE A 127 -12.78 13.42 -8.15
CA ILE A 127 -11.80 14.39 -7.64
C ILE A 127 -11.90 15.70 -8.41
N ARG A 128 -11.91 15.66 -9.75
CA ARG A 128 -12.03 16.87 -10.58
C ARG A 128 -13.34 17.61 -10.33
N GLU A 129 -14.46 16.89 -10.28
CA GLU A 129 -15.77 17.47 -10.00
C GLU A 129 -15.80 18.19 -8.65
N VAL A 130 -15.40 17.52 -7.57
CA VAL A 130 -15.36 18.11 -6.23
C VAL A 130 -14.39 19.31 -6.17
N THR A 131 -13.22 19.20 -6.82
CA THR A 131 -12.25 20.30 -6.87
C THR A 131 -12.82 21.52 -7.60
N VAL A 132 -13.58 21.33 -8.68
CA VAL A 132 -14.24 22.43 -9.40
C VAL A 132 -15.32 23.07 -8.52
N LEU A 133 -16.21 22.26 -7.93
CA LEU A 133 -17.27 22.76 -7.06
C LEU A 133 -16.69 23.57 -5.89
N ALA A 134 -15.66 23.06 -5.23
CA ALA A 134 -15.06 23.70 -4.07
C ALA A 134 -14.44 25.08 -4.37
N ARG A 135 -14.05 25.37 -5.62
CA ARG A 135 -13.55 26.69 -6.04
C ARG A 135 -14.61 27.78 -6.04
N HIS A 136 -15.89 27.40 -6.16
CA HIS A 136 -16.99 28.35 -6.22
C HIS A 136 -17.50 28.79 -4.84
N GLY A 137 -16.87 28.33 -3.75
CA GLY A 137 -17.11 28.81 -2.39
C GLY A 137 -18.47 28.45 -1.81
N ASP A 138 -18.96 29.29 -0.88
CA ASP A 138 -20.13 29.01 -0.02
C ASP A 138 -21.49 29.31 -0.68
N LEU A 139 -21.58 29.25 -2.01
CA LEU A 139 -22.88 29.33 -2.69
C LEU A 139 -23.73 28.13 -2.27
N THR A 140 -24.91 28.38 -1.70
CA THR A 140 -25.74 27.36 -1.04
C THR A 140 -26.01 26.14 -1.93
N ASP A 141 -26.36 26.37 -3.21
CA ASP A 141 -26.61 25.28 -4.16
C ASP A 141 -25.35 24.45 -4.46
N ILE A 142 -24.18 25.08 -4.45
CA ILE A 142 -22.89 24.41 -4.69
C ILE A 142 -22.46 23.63 -3.45
N GLN A 143 -22.69 24.19 -2.26
CA GLN A 143 -22.41 23.50 -1.00
C GLN A 143 -23.24 22.21 -0.90
N GLN A 144 -24.52 22.25 -1.27
CA GLN A 144 -25.35 21.04 -1.32
C GLN A 144 -24.77 19.98 -2.28
N LEU A 145 -24.32 20.39 -3.47
CA LEU A 145 -23.68 19.47 -4.43
C LEU A 145 -22.38 18.85 -3.90
N VAL A 146 -21.63 19.57 -3.07
CA VAL A 146 -20.44 19.04 -2.39
C VAL A 146 -20.87 18.04 -1.31
N ASP A 147 -21.84 18.40 -0.48
CA ASP A 147 -22.35 17.58 0.62
C ASP A 147 -22.89 16.23 0.12
N ASP A 148 -23.64 16.25 -0.98
CA ASP A 148 -24.15 15.05 -1.66
C ASP A 148 -23.04 14.11 -2.13
N LYS A 149 -21.85 14.64 -2.45
CA LYS A 149 -20.69 13.86 -2.91
C LYS A 149 -19.80 13.35 -1.77
N VAL A 150 -19.72 14.07 -0.66
CA VAL A 150 -18.90 13.68 0.51
C VAL A 150 -19.68 12.88 1.55
N GLY A 151 -21.00 12.80 1.43
CA GLY A 151 -21.86 12.04 2.33
C GLY A 151 -21.45 10.57 2.45
N PRO A 152 -21.65 9.94 3.61
CA PRO A 152 -21.13 8.59 3.91
C PRO A 152 -21.68 7.51 2.97
N GLU A 153 -22.89 7.70 2.44
CA GLU A 153 -23.55 6.78 1.51
C GLU A 153 -23.22 7.07 0.03
N ALA A 154 -22.54 8.19 -0.25
CA ALA A 154 -22.20 8.56 -1.61
C ALA A 154 -21.15 7.60 -2.20
N PRO A 155 -21.30 7.17 -3.47
CA PRO A 155 -20.30 6.34 -4.12
C PRO A 155 -18.93 7.02 -4.12
N TYR A 156 -17.93 6.31 -3.59
CA TYR A 156 -16.55 6.82 -3.47
C TYR A 156 -16.40 8.08 -2.60
N SER A 157 -17.30 8.28 -1.63
CA SER A 157 -17.28 9.42 -0.70
C SER A 157 -15.91 9.68 -0.06
N ALA A 158 -15.16 8.64 0.31
CA ALA A 158 -13.80 8.79 0.86
C ALA A 158 -12.85 9.55 -0.08
N VAL A 159 -13.00 9.38 -1.40
CA VAL A 159 -12.23 10.13 -2.41
C VAL A 159 -12.69 11.58 -2.50
N ALA A 160 -14.00 11.82 -2.46
CA ALA A 160 -14.56 13.17 -2.46
C ALA A 160 -14.13 13.96 -1.21
N VAL A 161 -14.18 13.33 -0.03
CA VAL A 161 -13.72 13.90 1.25
C VAL A 161 -12.24 14.27 1.16
N MET A 162 -11.39 13.38 0.64
CA MET A 162 -9.96 13.66 0.44
C MET A 162 -9.75 14.84 -0.52
N ALA A 163 -10.45 14.88 -1.65
CA ALA A 163 -10.32 15.96 -2.63
C ALA A 163 -10.71 17.33 -2.04
N LEU A 164 -11.82 17.37 -1.28
CA LEU A 164 -12.27 18.58 -0.59
C LEU A 164 -11.28 19.01 0.49
N ALA A 165 -10.75 18.08 1.29
CA ALA A 165 -9.76 18.37 2.30
C ALA A 165 -8.47 18.94 1.69
N LEU A 166 -7.99 18.36 0.58
CA LEU A 166 -6.81 18.85 -0.13
C LEU A 166 -7.04 20.25 -0.71
N HIS A 167 -8.21 20.50 -1.32
CA HIS A 167 -8.55 21.82 -1.83
C HIS A 167 -8.53 22.88 -0.71
N ARG A 168 -9.16 22.59 0.42
CA ARG A 168 -9.19 23.48 1.60
C ARG A 168 -7.79 23.75 2.15
N ALA A 169 -6.93 22.74 2.22
CA ALA A 169 -5.55 22.89 2.66
C ALA A 169 -4.72 23.81 1.74
N VAL A 170 -4.96 23.77 0.43
CA VAL A 170 -4.30 24.65 -0.55
C VAL A 170 -4.89 26.07 -0.54
N ALA A 171 -6.19 26.21 -0.31
CA ALA A 171 -6.89 27.49 -0.33
C ALA A 171 -6.71 28.32 0.95
N GLN A 172 -6.38 27.70 2.08
CA GLN A 172 -6.00 28.43 3.27
C GLN A 172 -4.68 29.17 3.02
N PRO A 173 -4.60 30.51 3.20
CA PRO A 173 -3.31 31.19 3.21
C PRO A 173 -2.47 30.47 4.26
N ALA A 174 -1.25 30.07 3.91
CA ALA A 174 -0.37 29.35 4.82
C ALA A 174 -0.40 30.09 6.16
N ALA A 175 -1.11 29.54 7.15
CA ALA A 175 -0.96 30.00 8.50
C ALA A 175 0.54 29.92 8.75
N ALA A 176 1.16 31.02 9.20
CA ALA A 176 2.56 31.03 9.58
C ALA A 176 2.80 29.70 10.31
N PRO A 177 3.69 28.84 9.80
CA PRO A 177 3.73 27.45 10.24
C PRO A 177 3.76 27.51 11.75
N ALA A 178 2.76 26.94 12.40
CA ALA A 178 2.90 26.64 13.81
C ALA A 178 4.22 25.89 13.85
N THR A 179 5.23 26.49 14.48
CA THR A 179 6.56 25.91 14.60
C THR A 179 6.45 24.73 15.55
N THR A 180 5.67 23.72 15.18
CA THR A 180 6.11 22.35 15.39
C THR A 180 7.44 22.32 14.66
N PRO A 181 8.56 22.13 15.36
CA PRO A 181 9.81 21.87 14.66
C PRO A 181 9.45 20.78 13.65
N ALA A 182 9.72 21.01 12.36
CA ALA A 182 9.88 19.88 11.47
C ALA A 182 10.89 19.02 12.20
N ALA A 183 10.45 17.90 12.78
CA ALA A 183 11.36 16.96 13.35
C ALA A 183 12.36 16.74 12.23
N ALA A 184 13.65 17.08 12.50
CA ALA A 184 14.71 16.74 11.57
C ALA A 184 14.43 15.32 11.08
N PRO A 185 14.55 15.00 9.79
CA PRO A 185 14.17 13.69 9.27
C PRO A 185 14.88 12.64 10.13
N THR A 186 14.16 12.12 11.12
CA THR A 186 14.72 11.20 12.09
C THR A 186 14.64 9.91 11.34
N THR A 187 15.79 9.51 10.81
CA THR A 187 16.00 8.20 10.24
C THR A 187 15.48 7.20 11.25
N ASP A 188 14.42 6.47 10.90
CA ASP A 188 13.88 5.38 11.70
C ASP A 188 14.35 4.06 11.06
N PRO A 189 15.40 3.42 11.59
CA PRO A 189 15.91 2.17 11.03
C PRO A 189 14.84 1.07 10.97
N ALA A 190 13.79 1.16 11.81
CA ALA A 190 12.67 0.24 11.77
C ALA A 190 11.85 0.42 10.48
N ARG A 191 11.61 1.66 10.05
CA ARG A 191 10.91 1.99 8.80
C ARG A 191 11.64 1.43 7.58
N SER A 192 12.97 1.52 7.57
CA SER A 192 13.84 0.95 6.53
C SER A 192 13.74 -0.58 6.40
N ARG A 193 13.05 -1.28 7.31
CA ARG A 193 12.73 -2.70 7.13
C ARG A 193 11.55 -2.95 6.18
N VAL A 194 10.75 -1.92 5.91
CA VAL A 194 9.52 -2.00 5.12
C VAL A 194 9.68 -1.31 3.76
N ASP A 195 10.21 -0.09 3.75
CA ASP A 195 10.40 0.71 2.52
C ASP A 195 11.86 1.17 2.33
N LEU A 196 12.13 1.81 1.18
CA LEU A 196 13.46 2.27 0.79
C LEU A 196 13.73 3.74 1.15
N HIS A 197 12.79 4.43 1.80
CA HIS A 197 12.81 5.89 1.92
C HIS A 197 14.10 6.42 2.52
N ASP A 198 14.52 5.87 3.67
CA ASP A 198 15.74 6.34 4.34
C ASP A 198 17.02 5.81 3.68
N LEU A 199 16.93 4.78 2.84
CA LEU A 199 18.07 4.21 2.13
C LEU A 199 18.49 5.05 0.92
N LEU A 200 17.60 5.91 0.41
CA LEU A 200 17.88 6.76 -0.76
C LEU A 200 19.03 7.73 -0.51
N GLN A 201 19.21 8.19 0.73
CA GLN A 201 20.29 9.11 1.10
C GLN A 201 21.70 8.52 0.89
N HIS A 202 21.79 7.21 0.73
CA HIS A 202 23.05 6.48 0.52
C HIS A 202 23.28 6.10 -0.95
N LEU A 203 22.43 6.56 -1.85
CA LEU A 203 22.53 6.35 -3.29
C LEU A 203 22.93 7.64 -3.99
N ASP A 204 23.56 7.52 -5.14
CA ASP A 204 23.93 8.67 -5.98
C ASP A 204 22.67 9.43 -6.44
N PRO A 205 22.53 10.73 -6.13
CA PRO A 205 21.39 11.54 -6.54
C PRO A 205 21.15 11.58 -8.05
N ASP A 206 22.22 11.59 -8.86
CA ASP A 206 22.09 11.64 -10.31
C ASP A 206 21.57 10.29 -10.86
N ALA A 207 22.03 9.19 -10.27
CA ALA A 207 21.52 7.86 -10.58
C ALA A 207 20.06 7.69 -10.14
N LEU A 208 19.68 8.21 -8.98
CA LEU A 208 18.28 8.19 -8.51
C LEU A 208 17.36 9.00 -9.43
N LYS A 209 17.83 10.16 -9.90
CA LYS A 209 17.09 11.00 -10.85
C LYS A 209 16.92 10.32 -12.21
N ALA A 210 17.93 9.57 -12.67
CA ALA A 210 17.83 8.74 -13.87
C ALA A 210 16.95 7.49 -13.67
N GLY A 211 16.84 7.01 -12.43
CA GLY A 211 16.18 5.76 -12.06
C GLY A 211 17.18 4.60 -12.02
N ILE A 212 17.25 3.93 -10.87
CA ILE A 212 18.19 2.83 -10.65
C ILE A 212 17.52 1.51 -11.01
N ILE A 213 18.14 0.74 -11.90
CA ILE A 213 17.61 -0.57 -12.31
C ILE A 213 17.82 -1.58 -11.18
N LEU A 214 16.73 -2.24 -10.81
CA LEU A 214 16.71 -3.40 -9.94
C LEU A 214 16.47 -4.66 -10.77
N THR A 215 17.12 -5.76 -10.43
CA THR A 215 16.91 -7.06 -11.08
C THR A 215 16.58 -8.14 -10.06
N GLY A 216 15.81 -9.14 -10.46
CA GLY A 216 15.49 -10.28 -9.61
C GLY A 216 15.11 -11.50 -10.44
N ARG A 217 15.45 -12.71 -9.99
CA ARG A 217 15.22 -13.94 -10.75
C ARG A 217 14.21 -14.84 -10.06
N HIS A 218 13.18 -15.27 -10.79
CA HIS A 218 12.15 -16.20 -10.30
C HIS A 218 11.71 -17.14 -11.42
N GLU A 219 11.58 -18.44 -11.14
CA GLU A 219 11.12 -19.46 -12.10
C GLU A 219 11.79 -19.35 -13.49
N LYS A 220 13.14 -19.22 -13.49
CA LYS A 220 13.99 -19.05 -14.68
C LYS A 220 13.82 -17.73 -15.45
N LYS A 221 12.88 -16.86 -15.06
CA LYS A 221 12.68 -15.53 -15.64
C LYS A 221 13.45 -14.47 -14.86
N VAL A 222 13.95 -13.48 -15.58
CA VAL A 222 14.54 -12.27 -15.00
C VAL A 222 13.43 -11.21 -14.99
N HIS A 223 13.23 -10.60 -13.83
CA HIS A 223 12.33 -9.48 -13.62
C HIS A 223 13.18 -8.23 -13.42
N GLN A 224 12.71 -7.12 -13.96
CA GLN A 224 13.32 -5.81 -13.80
C GLN A 224 12.33 -4.85 -13.17
N ALA A 225 12.86 -3.92 -12.40
CA ALA A 225 12.12 -2.81 -11.82
C ALA A 225 13.02 -1.57 -11.79
N VAL A 226 12.43 -0.39 -11.60
CA VAL A 226 13.17 0.87 -11.50
C VAL A 226 12.91 1.50 -10.14
N LEU A 227 13.96 1.69 -9.34
CA LEU A 227 13.92 2.49 -8.13
C LEU A 227 13.95 3.98 -8.51
N LYS A 228 12.89 4.69 -8.12
CA LYS A 228 12.75 6.14 -8.35
C LYS A 228 13.23 6.94 -7.13
N HIS A 229 13.52 8.22 -7.34
CA HIS A 229 14.04 9.11 -6.30
C HIS A 229 13.04 9.38 -5.16
N GLU A 230 11.75 9.09 -5.34
CA GLU A 230 10.73 9.19 -4.30
C GLU A 230 10.71 7.98 -3.34
N GLY A 231 11.51 6.95 -3.63
CA GLY A 231 11.58 5.72 -2.83
C GLY A 231 10.59 4.64 -3.26
N HIS A 232 9.95 4.84 -4.41
CA HIS A 232 9.06 3.84 -5.02
C HIS A 232 9.82 2.95 -5.99
N ILE A 233 9.41 1.67 -6.03
CA ILE A 233 9.87 0.73 -7.04
C ILE A 233 8.80 0.63 -8.12
N GLU A 234 9.18 0.96 -9.35
CA GLU A 234 8.30 0.88 -10.51
C GLU A 234 8.44 -0.50 -11.18
N VAL A 235 7.31 -1.22 -11.25
CA VAL A 235 7.17 -2.48 -11.98
C VAL A 235 6.07 -2.28 -13.01
N TRP A 236 6.39 -2.41 -14.30
CA TRP A 236 5.43 -2.20 -15.41
C TRP A 236 4.69 -0.85 -15.30
N ASP A 237 5.45 0.23 -15.13
CA ASP A 237 4.94 1.61 -14.98
C ASP A 237 4.03 1.83 -13.75
N ARG A 238 4.06 0.89 -12.80
CA ARG A 238 3.31 0.99 -11.54
C ARG A 238 4.25 1.17 -10.36
N PRO A 239 4.09 2.25 -9.57
CA PRO A 239 4.88 2.45 -8.37
C PRO A 239 4.39 1.57 -7.22
N TRP A 240 5.34 1.03 -6.47
CA TRP A 240 5.13 0.26 -5.25
C TRP A 240 5.93 0.88 -4.10
N GLY A 241 5.30 1.00 -2.93
CA GLY A 241 5.93 1.60 -1.75
C GLY A 241 6.94 0.67 -1.05
N THR A 242 6.85 -0.65 -1.28
CA THR A 242 7.73 -1.62 -0.61
C THR A 242 8.39 -2.58 -1.58
N PRO A 243 9.66 -2.99 -1.32
CA PRO A 243 10.35 -4.02 -2.09
C PRO A 243 9.56 -5.31 -2.21
N THR A 244 8.98 -5.76 -1.10
CA THR A 244 8.27 -7.04 -1.03
C THR A 244 7.01 -7.03 -1.88
N THR A 245 6.18 -6.00 -1.81
CA THR A 245 4.99 -5.93 -2.66
C THR A 245 5.37 -5.79 -4.13
N ALA A 246 6.41 -5.01 -4.46
CA ALA A 246 6.92 -4.90 -5.83
C ALA A 246 7.35 -6.27 -6.40
N ALA A 247 8.10 -7.06 -5.63
CA ALA A 247 8.54 -8.39 -6.04
C ALA A 247 7.35 -9.36 -6.23
N ARG A 248 6.38 -9.31 -5.32
CA ARG A 248 5.16 -10.13 -5.39
C ARG A 248 4.31 -9.76 -6.60
N ALA A 249 4.21 -8.47 -6.93
CA ALA A 249 3.52 -8.00 -8.13
C ALA A 249 4.23 -8.48 -9.42
N ALA A 250 5.56 -8.33 -9.48
CA ALA A 250 6.36 -8.73 -10.64
C ALA A 250 6.30 -10.23 -10.93
N THR A 251 6.23 -11.06 -9.90
CA THR A 251 6.31 -12.53 -10.01
C THR A 251 4.96 -13.24 -9.89
N GLY A 252 3.97 -12.57 -9.31
CA GLY A 252 2.68 -13.16 -8.93
C GLY A 252 2.73 -14.12 -7.74
N SER A 253 3.90 -14.28 -7.09
CA SER A 253 4.10 -15.20 -5.96
C SER A 253 4.03 -14.48 -4.63
N ASN A 254 3.11 -14.88 -3.74
CA ASN A 254 2.99 -14.32 -2.38
C ASN A 254 4.09 -14.80 -1.41
N LYS A 255 5.04 -15.63 -1.86
CA LYS A 255 6.12 -16.20 -1.02
C LYS A 255 7.44 -15.45 -1.12
N ILE A 256 7.53 -14.44 -1.98
CA ILE A 256 8.78 -13.70 -2.18
C ILE A 256 8.95 -12.64 -1.10
N ASN A 257 10.18 -12.56 -0.59
CA ASN A 257 10.69 -11.42 0.17
C ASN A 257 11.43 -10.49 -0.79
N GLY A 258 10.97 -9.26 -0.93
CA GLY A 258 11.54 -8.31 -1.90
C GLY A 258 12.94 -7.85 -1.54
N TRP A 259 13.28 -7.88 -0.27
CA TRP A 259 14.60 -7.48 0.20
C TRP A 259 15.71 -8.41 -0.28
N ASP A 260 15.43 -9.72 -0.33
CA ASP A 260 16.37 -10.74 -0.79
C ASP A 260 16.25 -10.98 -2.31
N PHE A 261 15.16 -10.52 -2.93
CA PHE A 261 14.85 -10.75 -4.34
C PHE A 261 15.43 -9.70 -5.27
N TRP A 262 15.36 -8.43 -4.88
CA TRP A 262 15.83 -7.33 -5.71
C TRP A 262 17.32 -7.08 -5.47
N HIS A 263 18.08 -7.10 -6.55
CA HIS A 263 19.48 -6.73 -6.61
C HIS A 263 19.62 -5.32 -7.20
N LEU A 264 20.52 -4.54 -6.61
CA LEU A 264 20.96 -3.26 -7.14
C LEU A 264 22.47 -3.34 -7.43
N THR A 265 22.91 -2.63 -8.48
CA THR A 265 24.33 -2.53 -8.83
C THR A 265 24.82 -1.11 -8.53
N ILE A 266 25.72 -0.97 -7.56
CA ILE A 266 26.35 0.31 -7.21
C ILE A 266 27.84 0.22 -7.53
N ALA A 267 28.35 1.13 -8.36
CA ALA A 267 29.78 1.17 -8.73
C ALA A 267 30.34 -0.18 -9.21
N GLY A 268 29.53 -0.94 -9.96
CA GLY A 268 29.90 -2.27 -10.49
C GLY A 268 29.76 -3.43 -9.51
N VAL A 269 29.36 -3.18 -8.25
CA VAL A 269 29.10 -4.21 -7.26
C VAL A 269 27.61 -4.50 -7.18
N GLU A 270 27.22 -5.72 -7.53
CA GLU A 270 25.86 -6.22 -7.36
C GLU A 270 25.64 -6.74 -5.94
N GLN A 271 24.52 -6.36 -5.33
CA GLN A 271 24.12 -6.81 -4.00
C GLN A 271 22.59 -6.74 -3.86
N THR A 272 22.03 -7.51 -2.93
CA THR A 272 20.61 -7.45 -2.60
C THR A 272 20.25 -6.16 -1.85
N LEU A 273 18.98 -5.75 -1.91
CA LEU A 273 18.46 -4.67 -1.06
C LEU A 273 18.64 -4.99 0.44
N ALA A 274 18.57 -6.28 0.83
CA ALA A 274 18.79 -6.73 2.21
C ALA A 274 20.22 -6.48 2.68
N GLU A 275 21.22 -6.81 1.85
CA GLU A 275 22.63 -6.55 2.13
C GLU A 275 22.92 -5.06 2.16
N PHE A 276 22.37 -4.31 1.21
CA PHE A 276 22.48 -2.85 1.18
C PHE A 276 21.92 -2.22 2.46
N ARG A 277 20.71 -2.61 2.86
CA ARG A 277 20.12 -2.16 4.13
C ARG A 277 20.99 -2.47 5.33
N SER A 278 21.49 -3.70 5.42
CA SER A 278 22.30 -4.16 6.57
C SER A 278 23.62 -3.40 6.71
N ARG A 279 24.17 -2.91 5.59
CA ARG A 279 25.39 -2.08 5.58
C ARG A 279 25.15 -0.68 6.15
N HIS A 280 24.00 -0.09 5.87
CA HIS A 280 23.68 1.30 6.27
C HIS A 280 22.90 1.39 7.59
N PHE A 281 22.12 0.36 7.91
CA PHE A 281 21.35 0.24 9.15
C PHE A 281 21.59 -1.13 9.79
N PRO A 282 22.80 -1.40 10.33
CA PRO A 282 23.09 -2.64 11.02
C PRO A 282 22.16 -2.80 12.23
N ALA A 283 21.72 -4.04 12.50
CA ALA A 283 20.97 -4.31 13.71
C ALA A 283 21.86 -3.96 14.92
N ILE A 284 21.32 -3.16 15.85
CA ILE A 284 21.99 -2.93 17.13
C ILE A 284 22.08 -4.29 17.82
N ALA A 285 23.30 -4.74 18.12
CA ALA A 285 23.51 -5.99 18.84
C ALA A 285 22.75 -5.91 20.18
N PRO A 286 22.04 -6.98 20.59
CA PRO A 286 21.44 -6.99 21.91
C PRO A 286 22.58 -6.89 22.94
N SER A 287 22.55 -5.78 23.71
CA SER A 287 23.37 -5.55 24.90
C SER A 287 22.97 -6.48 26.03
#